data_AF-A0A1Q6F0E3-F1
#
_entry.id   AF-A0A1Q6F0E3-F1
#
_cell.length_a   1.000
_cell.length_b   1.000
_cell.length_c   1.000
_cell.angle_alpha   90.00
_cell.angle_beta   90.00
_cell.angle_gamma   90.00
#
_symmetry.space_group_name_H-M   'P 1'
#
loop_
_entity.id
_entity.type
_entity.pdbx_description
1 polymer ?
#
loop_
_entity_poly.entity_id
_entity_poly.type
_entity_poly.pdbx_seq_one_letter_code
_entity_poly.pdbx_strand_id
1 'polypeptide(L)'
;MVKGDKVCLDKMAELKQKDRDKTISAAEKDMMTTLEVCHEFYRRGFTFEPMDVYKSDATRFLVTETGLIPPFTSMPGIGEQAALSIVEERKNGKFLSAEELIVRCPKASKAVVELLERGAKRLLGEFHEVNLGHVFSCDGLFHVCNS
;
A
#
# COMPACT_ATOMS: atom_id res chain seq x y z
N MET A 1 8.17 0.54 -7.61
CA MET A 1 9.15 0.96 -6.57
C MET A 1 9.32 -0.13 -5.52
N VAL A 2 8.35 -0.45 -4.65
CA VAL A 2 8.45 -1.42 -3.52
C VAL A 2 9.10 -2.79 -3.81
N LYS A 3 9.11 -3.27 -5.07
CA LYS A 3 9.76 -4.54 -5.46
C LYS A 3 11.30 -4.51 -5.49
N GLY A 4 11.91 -3.39 -5.13
CA GLY A 4 13.36 -3.24 -4.99
C GLY A 4 14.10 -2.87 -6.29
N ASP A 5 15.41 -2.69 -6.14
CA ASP A 5 16.29 -2.12 -7.15
C ASP A 5 16.35 -2.91 -8.46
N LYS A 6 16.35 -4.25 -8.36
CA LYS A 6 16.40 -5.12 -9.54
C LYS A 6 15.28 -4.82 -10.53
N VAL A 7 14.05 -4.62 -10.05
CA VAL A 7 12.90 -4.32 -10.90
C VAL A 7 13.02 -2.93 -11.54
N CYS A 8 13.63 -1.97 -10.84
CA CYS A 8 13.94 -0.66 -11.42
C CYS A 8 14.94 -0.80 -12.57
N LEU A 9 16.03 -1.55 -12.37
CA LEU A 9 17.06 -1.79 -13.39
C LEU A 9 16.49 -2.51 -14.61
N ASP A 10 15.72 -3.59 -14.41
CA ASP A 10 15.09 -4.35 -15.49
C ASP A 10 14.19 -3.44 -16.33
N LYS A 11 13.38 -2.60 -15.68
CA LYS A 11 12.51 -1.64 -16.38
C LYS A 11 13.30 -0.56 -17.11
N MET A 12 14.37 -0.04 -16.50
CA MET A 12 15.25 0.92 -17.17
C MET A 12 15.91 0.33 -18.41
N ALA A 13 16.31 -0.94 -18.39
CA ALA A 13 16.86 -1.62 -19.55
C ALA A 13 15.84 -1.72 -20.70
N GLU A 14 14.58 -2.07 -20.39
CA GLU A 14 13.48 -2.08 -21.37
C GLU A 14 13.27 -0.69 -21.99
N LEU A 15 13.21 0.37 -21.16
CA LEU A 15 13.00 1.74 -21.64
C LEU A 15 14.17 2.24 -22.49
N LYS A 16 15.42 1.91 -22.11
CA LYS A 16 16.60 2.22 -22.92
C LYS A 16 16.57 1.53 -24.28
N GLN A 17 16.04 0.31 -24.36
CA GLN A 17 15.88 -0.38 -25.65
C GLN A 17 14.85 0.35 -26.52
N LYS A 18 13.69 0.72 -25.96
CA LYS A 18 12.66 1.51 -26.66
C LYS A 18 13.18 2.86 -27.16
N ASP A 19 14.06 3.52 -26.39
CA ASP A 19 14.68 4.79 -26.79
C ASP A 19 15.62 4.60 -27.99
N ARG A 20 16.45 3.53 -27.99
CA ARG A 20 17.29 3.17 -29.16
C ARG A 20 16.46 2.88 -30.41
N ASP A 21 15.34 2.19 -30.24
CA ASP A 21 14.41 1.84 -31.31
C ASP A 21 13.52 3.03 -31.73
N LYS A 22 13.64 4.18 -31.07
CA LYS A 22 12.85 5.40 -31.29
C LYS A 22 11.33 5.18 -31.13
N THR A 23 10.93 4.24 -30.29
CA THR A 23 9.53 3.90 -30.00
C THR A 23 9.06 4.35 -28.61
N ILE A 24 9.96 4.95 -27.83
CA ILE A 24 9.65 5.43 -26.48
C ILE A 24 8.70 6.64 -26.49
N SER A 25 7.70 6.63 -25.61
CA SER A 25 6.78 7.75 -25.41
C SER A 25 7.33 8.82 -24.45
N ALA A 26 6.73 10.01 -24.42
CA ALA A 26 7.09 11.07 -23.48
C ALA A 26 6.93 10.63 -22.02
N ALA A 27 5.80 9.98 -21.69
CA ALA A 27 5.54 9.46 -20.34
C ALA A 27 6.56 8.39 -19.92
N GLU A 28 7.05 7.57 -20.87
CA GLU A 28 8.10 6.59 -20.60
C GLU A 28 9.48 7.23 -20.38
N LYS A 29 9.78 8.36 -21.03
CA LYS A 29 11.00 9.14 -20.75
C LYS A 29 10.97 9.74 -19.34
N ASP A 30 9.83 10.27 -18.92
CA ASP A 30 9.64 10.78 -17.56
C ASP A 30 9.76 9.65 -16.53
N MET A 31 9.22 8.47 -16.85
CA MET A 31 9.39 7.26 -16.04
C MET A 31 10.85 6.84 -15.94
N MET A 32 11.61 6.88 -17.04
CA MET A 32 13.04 6.57 -17.03
C MET A 32 13.81 7.47 -16.07
N THR A 33 13.57 8.78 -16.12
CA THR A 33 14.17 9.76 -15.20
C THR A 33 13.80 9.47 -13.75
N THR A 34 12.53 9.13 -13.49
CA THR A 34 12.07 8.75 -12.15
C THR A 34 12.77 7.48 -11.64
N LEU A 35 12.95 6.48 -12.51
CA LEU A 35 13.60 5.22 -12.16
C LEU A 35 15.10 5.40 -11.86
N GLU A 36 15.78 6.34 -12.50
CA GLU A 36 17.18 6.68 -12.18
C GLU A 36 17.32 7.21 -10.75
N VAL A 37 16.41 8.09 -10.33
CA VAL A 37 16.36 8.58 -8.94
C VAL A 37 16.03 7.45 -7.97
N CYS A 38 15.12 6.54 -8.34
CA CYS A 38 14.81 5.36 -7.51
C CYS A 38 16.03 4.45 -7.33
N HIS A 39 16.76 4.20 -8.42
CA HIS A 39 17.97 3.38 -8.39
C HIS A 39 19.01 4.02 -7.46
N GLU A 40 19.23 5.32 -7.59
CA GLU A 40 20.13 6.09 -6.73
C GLU A 40 19.74 5.97 -5.24
N PHE A 41 18.45 6.12 -4.95
CA PHE A 41 17.88 5.96 -3.62
C PHE A 41 18.16 4.58 -3.01
N TYR A 42 18.01 3.51 -3.81
CA TYR A 42 18.38 2.15 -3.38
C TYR A 42 19.89 1.98 -3.16
N ARG A 43 20.71 2.56 -4.04
CA ARG A 43 22.18 2.49 -3.94
C ARG A 43 22.72 3.19 -2.69
N ARG A 44 21.99 4.15 -2.13
CA ARG A 44 22.28 4.78 -0.83
C ARG A 44 21.89 3.94 0.39
N GLY A 45 21.26 2.77 0.18
CA GLY A 45 20.84 1.89 1.26
C GLY A 45 19.43 2.16 1.78
N PHE A 46 18.65 3.00 1.11
CA PHE A 46 17.25 3.24 1.47
C PHE A 46 16.30 2.31 0.71
N THR A 47 15.10 2.13 1.24
CA THR A 47 14.07 1.28 0.63
C THR A 47 12.71 1.98 0.57
N PHE A 48 11.88 1.58 -0.38
CA PHE A 48 10.47 1.97 -0.39
C PHE A 48 9.68 0.93 0.40
N GLU A 49 9.14 1.36 1.53
CA GLU A 49 8.23 0.53 2.32
C GLU A 49 6.90 0.33 1.56
N PRO A 50 6.19 -0.79 1.79
CA PRO A 50 4.86 -0.96 1.24
C PRO A 50 3.91 0.15 1.72
N MET A 51 2.93 0.48 0.88
CA MET A 51 1.85 1.38 1.28
C MET A 51 1.14 0.84 2.52
N ASP A 52 0.72 1.70 3.43
CA ASP A 52 0.04 1.31 4.66
C ASP A 52 -1.17 2.22 4.85
N VAL A 53 -2.37 1.65 4.88
CA VAL A 53 -3.60 2.44 4.87
C VAL A 53 -3.74 3.34 6.10
N TYR A 54 -3.07 2.97 7.18
CA TYR A 54 -3.09 3.72 8.44
C TYR A 54 -1.88 4.64 8.63
N LYS A 55 -0.86 4.54 7.77
CA LYS A 55 0.33 5.41 7.84
C LYS A 55 0.50 6.31 6.63
N SER A 56 0.38 5.78 5.42
CA SER A 56 0.56 6.51 4.16
C SER A 56 -0.21 7.81 4.16
N ASP A 57 0.43 8.86 3.65
CA ASP A 57 -0.20 10.16 3.44
C ASP A 57 -1.04 10.16 2.15
N ALA A 58 -1.89 11.17 1.98
CA ALA A 58 -2.67 11.32 0.77
C ALA A 58 -1.77 11.60 -0.45
N THR A 59 -0.81 12.52 -0.30
CA THR A 59 -0.05 13.08 -1.44
C THR A 59 1.45 13.10 -1.24
N ARG A 60 1.95 12.87 -0.02
CA ARG A 60 3.37 13.01 0.31
C ARG A 60 4.04 11.68 0.64
N PHE A 61 5.28 11.52 0.19
CA PHE A 61 6.13 10.45 0.73
C PHE A 61 6.44 10.75 2.20
N LEU A 62 6.29 9.75 3.05
CA LEU A 62 6.64 9.83 4.47
C LEU A 62 8.01 9.22 4.70
N VAL A 63 8.86 9.93 5.45
CA VAL A 63 10.20 9.46 5.81
C VAL A 63 10.11 8.48 6.97
N THR A 64 10.84 7.37 6.86
CA THR A 64 11.00 6.36 7.90
C THR A 64 12.47 6.12 8.19
N GLU A 65 12.76 5.27 9.17
CA GLU A 65 14.14 4.89 9.51
C GLU A 65 14.85 4.17 8.36
N THR A 66 14.11 3.44 7.53
CA THR A 66 14.68 2.60 6.45
C THR A 66 14.46 3.17 5.05
N GLY A 67 13.69 4.25 4.91
CA GLY A 67 13.50 4.96 3.66
C GLY A 67 12.18 5.72 3.58
N LEU A 68 11.30 5.34 2.64
CA LEU A 68 10.09 6.09 2.33
C LEU A 68 8.84 5.20 2.26
N ILE A 69 7.73 5.67 2.84
CA ILE A 69 6.38 5.13 2.59
C ILE A 69 5.72 5.97 1.48
N PRO A 70 5.19 5.34 0.42
CA PRO A 70 4.52 6.05 -0.66
C PRO A 70 3.14 6.58 -0.26
N PRO A 71 2.71 7.72 -0.85
CA PRO A 71 1.36 8.24 -0.68
C PRO A 71 0.33 7.49 -1.52
N PHE A 72 -0.95 7.61 -1.17
CA PHE A 72 -2.04 7.00 -1.93
C PHE A 72 -2.09 7.45 -3.40
N THR A 73 -1.82 8.72 -3.70
CA THR A 73 -1.79 9.22 -5.09
C THR A 73 -0.71 8.60 -5.98
N SER A 74 0.28 7.91 -5.41
CA SER A 74 1.26 7.15 -6.19
C SER A 74 0.68 5.85 -6.77
N MET A 75 -0.50 5.42 -6.30
CA MET A 75 -1.20 4.26 -6.83
C MET A 75 -1.99 4.64 -8.10
N PRO A 76 -1.86 3.89 -9.19
CA PRO A 76 -2.61 4.14 -10.42
C PRO A 76 -4.11 4.18 -10.15
N GLY A 77 -4.78 5.22 -10.64
CA GLY A 77 -6.24 5.37 -10.52
C GLY A 77 -6.72 6.01 -9.21
N ILE A 78 -5.84 6.31 -8.25
CA ILE A 78 -6.20 7.08 -7.05
C ILE A 78 -5.92 8.57 -7.29
N GLY A 79 -6.98 9.35 -7.46
CA GLY A 79 -6.90 10.81 -7.46
C GLY A 79 -6.73 11.39 -6.05
N GLU A 80 -6.24 12.62 -5.96
CA GLU A 80 -6.02 13.33 -4.69
C GLU A 80 -7.26 13.38 -3.79
N GLN A 81 -8.44 13.62 -4.37
CA GLN A 81 -9.69 13.66 -3.60
C GLN A 81 -10.07 12.31 -2.97
N ALA A 82 -9.76 11.20 -3.65
CA ALA A 82 -9.97 9.87 -3.10
C ALA A 82 -8.95 9.56 -2.00
N ALA A 83 -7.68 9.91 -2.24
CA ALA A 83 -6.60 9.78 -1.27
C ALA A 83 -6.89 10.53 0.03
N LEU A 84 -7.33 11.80 -0.06
CA LEU A 84 -7.73 12.61 1.08
C LEU A 84 -8.92 11.99 1.82
N SER A 85 -9.92 11.49 1.09
CA SER A 85 -11.08 10.80 1.69
C SER A 85 -10.66 9.61 2.55
N ILE A 86 -9.71 8.79 2.09
CA ILE A 86 -9.20 7.63 2.83
C ILE A 86 -8.48 8.07 4.11
N VAL A 87 -7.64 9.11 4.03
CA VAL A 87 -6.88 9.66 5.17
C VAL A 87 -7.78 10.31 6.22
N GLU A 88 -8.88 10.94 5.82
CA GLU A 88 -9.87 11.49 6.74
C GLU A 88 -10.71 10.39 7.35
N GLU A 89 -11.26 9.47 6.54
CA GLU A 89 -12.14 8.43 7.04
C GLU A 89 -11.46 7.48 8.01
N ARG A 90 -10.18 7.13 7.80
CA ARG A 90 -9.46 6.26 8.75
C ARG A 90 -9.36 6.84 10.18
N LYS A 91 -9.57 8.14 10.36
CA LYS A 91 -9.63 8.79 11.70
C LYS A 91 -10.89 8.39 12.46
N ASN A 92 -11.96 8.02 11.76
CA ASN A 92 -13.23 7.56 12.34
C ASN A 92 -13.16 6.09 12.82
N GLY A 93 -11.97 5.46 12.76
CA GLY A 93 -11.75 4.08 13.15
C GLY A 93 -11.24 3.23 11.99
N LYS A 94 -10.76 2.02 12.33
CA LYS A 94 -10.25 1.05 11.34
C LYS A 94 -11.36 0.64 10.37
N PHE A 95 -10.96 0.29 9.15
CA PHE A 95 -11.83 -0.40 8.21
C PHE A 95 -11.83 -1.89 8.55
N LEU A 96 -13.02 -2.48 8.67
CA LEU A 96 -13.27 -3.88 8.97
C LEU A 96 -13.25 -4.74 7.70
N SER A 97 -13.66 -4.17 6.56
CA SER A 97 -13.61 -4.84 5.26
C SER A 97 -13.35 -3.84 4.12
N ALA A 98 -13.03 -4.36 2.93
CA ALA A 98 -12.88 -3.54 1.74
C ALA A 98 -14.21 -2.92 1.32
N GLU A 99 -15.32 -3.63 1.51
CA GLU A 99 -16.67 -3.09 1.29
C GLU A 99 -16.94 -1.90 2.21
N GLU A 100 -16.54 -1.96 3.49
CA GLU A 100 -16.68 -0.84 4.41
C GLU A 100 -15.84 0.36 3.95
N LEU A 101 -14.61 0.12 3.46
CA LEU A 101 -13.77 1.17 2.91
C LEU A 101 -14.44 1.84 1.70
N ILE A 102 -15.04 1.07 0.79
CA ILE A 102 -15.78 1.62 -0.37
C ILE A 102 -16.98 2.45 0.10
N VAL A 103 -17.74 1.98 1.09
CA VAL A 103 -18.92 2.68 1.62
C VAL A 103 -18.52 4.00 2.29
N ARG A 104 -17.45 3.99 3.10
CA ARG A 104 -16.96 5.19 3.78
C ARG A 104 -16.24 6.15 2.84
N CYS A 105 -15.57 5.63 1.81
CA CYS A 105 -14.81 6.39 0.83
C CYS A 105 -15.42 6.25 -0.58
N PRO A 106 -16.59 6.83 -0.86
CA PRO A 106 -17.28 6.66 -2.15
C PRO A 106 -16.49 7.22 -3.36
N LYS A 107 -15.46 8.04 -3.09
CA LYS A 107 -14.54 8.56 -4.11
C LYS A 107 -13.43 7.56 -4.49
N ALA A 108 -13.21 6.51 -3.68
CA ALA A 108 -12.31 5.41 -4.02
C ALA A 108 -13.09 4.37 -4.84
N SER A 109 -12.67 4.15 -6.09
CA SER A 109 -13.32 3.17 -6.94
C SER A 109 -13.06 1.74 -6.43
N LYS A 110 -13.94 0.79 -6.75
CA LYS A 110 -13.76 -0.62 -6.38
C LYS A 110 -12.41 -1.17 -6.86
N ALA A 111 -12.01 -0.85 -8.09
CA ALA A 111 -10.71 -1.25 -8.64
C ALA A 111 -9.52 -0.70 -7.84
N VAL A 112 -9.65 0.52 -7.30
CA VAL A 112 -8.65 1.11 -6.40
C VAL A 112 -8.59 0.35 -5.08
N VAL A 113 -9.73 -0.03 -4.52
CA VAL A 113 -9.76 -0.78 -3.25
C VAL A 113 -9.17 -2.17 -3.41
N GLU A 114 -9.46 -2.85 -4.52
CA GLU A 114 -8.83 -4.13 -4.86
C GLU A 114 -7.30 -3.99 -5.06
N LEU A 115 -6.82 -2.87 -5.64
CA LEU A 115 -5.38 -2.59 -5.73
C LEU A 115 -4.76 -2.33 -4.35
N LEU A 116 -5.48 -1.64 -3.46
CA LEU A 116 -5.07 -1.41 -2.08
C LEU A 116 -5.02 -2.72 -1.29
N GLU A 117 -5.97 -3.64 -1.47
CA GLU A 117 -5.93 -4.99 -0.86
C GLU A 117 -4.68 -5.77 -1.25
N ARG A 118 -4.26 -5.67 -2.51
CA ARG A 118 -3.11 -6.41 -3.03
C ARG A 118 -1.78 -5.73 -2.73
N GLY A 119 -1.79 -4.41 -2.54
CA GLY A 119 -0.59 -3.57 -2.49
C GLY A 119 -0.26 -2.98 -1.13
N ALA A 120 -1.26 -2.82 -0.24
CA ALA A 120 -1.06 -2.23 1.08
C ALA A 120 -0.76 -3.32 2.12
N LYS A 121 0.24 -3.06 2.98
CA LYS A 121 0.66 -3.97 4.05
C LYS A 121 -0.45 -4.27 5.06
N ARG A 122 -1.30 -3.27 5.33
CA ARG A 122 -2.37 -3.32 6.32
C ARG A 122 -3.56 -2.54 5.79
N LEU A 123 -4.38 -3.17 4.95
CA LEU A 123 -5.68 -2.61 4.56
C LEU A 123 -6.73 -2.97 5.61
N LEU A 124 -6.96 -4.27 5.73
CA LEU A 124 -7.74 -4.87 6.78
C LEU A 124 -6.75 -5.16 7.89
N GLY A 125 -7.06 -4.77 9.12
CA GLY A 125 -6.26 -5.25 10.25
C GLY A 125 -6.08 -6.74 10.05
N GLU A 126 -4.85 -7.25 10.14
CA GLU A 126 -4.65 -8.67 10.37
C GLU A 126 -5.71 -9.05 11.41
N PHE A 127 -6.59 -9.98 11.06
CA PHE A 127 -7.57 -10.52 11.99
C PHE A 127 -6.74 -11.08 13.14
N HIS A 128 -6.42 -10.25 14.13
CA HIS A 128 -6.36 -10.73 15.48
C HIS A 128 -7.76 -11.28 15.66
N GLU A 129 -7.87 -12.60 15.62
CA GLU A 129 -9.00 -13.32 16.16
C GLU A 129 -9.29 -12.66 17.51
N VAL A 130 -10.26 -11.74 17.52
CA VAL A 130 -11.03 -11.51 18.72
C VAL A 130 -11.76 -12.82 18.84
N ASN A 131 -11.21 -13.71 19.66
CA ASN A 131 -11.78 -14.99 19.99
C ASN A 131 -13.11 -14.67 20.70
N LEU A 132 -14.16 -14.44 19.91
CA LEU A 132 -15.55 -14.22 20.34
C LEU A 132 -16.21 -15.55 20.72
N GLY A 133 -15.41 -16.49 21.22
CA GLY A 133 -15.83 -17.80 21.68
C GLY A 133 -15.62 -17.92 23.18
N HIS A 134 -16.42 -17.22 23.99
CA HIS A 134 -16.91 -17.71 25.28
C HIS A 134 -18.18 -16.96 25.68
N VAL A 135 -19.22 -17.12 24.86
CA VAL A 135 -20.58 -17.30 25.39
C VAL A 135 -20.96 -18.74 25.06
N PHE A 136 -20.37 -19.68 25.81
CA PHE A 136 -20.94 -21.00 25.96
C PHE A 136 -21.41 -21.11 27.41
N SER A 137 -22.73 -21.17 27.55
CA SER A 137 -23.37 -21.83 28.68
C SER A 137 -22.84 -23.26 28.71
N CYS A 138 -21.95 -23.56 29.66
CA CYS A 138 -21.64 -24.93 30.04
C CYS A 138 -22.02 -25.08 31.51
N ASP A 139 -23.04 -25.90 31.71
CA ASP A 139 -23.43 -26.47 32.99
C ASP A 139 -22.20 -26.95 33.75
N GLY A 140 -22.18 -26.65 35.04
CA GLY A 140 -21.00 -26.75 35.90
C GLY A 140 -20.29 -28.10 35.85
N LEU A 141 -18.97 -28.04 35.63
CA LEU A 141 -17.99 -28.74 36.46
C LEU A 141 -16.61 -28.14 36.17
N PHE A 142 -15.99 -27.54 37.18
CA PHE A 142 -14.62 -27.05 37.13
C PHE A 142 -13.64 -28.24 37.12
N HIS A 143 -12.80 -28.37 36.10
CA HIS A 143 -11.55 -29.11 36.22
C HIS A 143 -10.40 -28.30 35.60
N VAL A 144 -9.47 -27.91 36.46
CA VAL A 144 -8.20 -27.29 36.11
C VAL A 144 -7.26 -28.38 35.61
N CYS A 145 -6.74 -28.24 34.39
CA CYS A 145 -5.53 -28.94 33.97
C CYS A 145 -4.55 -27.94 33.35
N ASN A 146 -3.50 -27.65 34.11
CA ASN A 146 -2.23 -27.12 33.62
C ASN A 146 -1.51 -28.20 32.80
N SER A 147 -0.99 -27.84 31.63
CA SER A 147 0.34 -28.21 31.13
C SER A 147 0.71 -27.27 29.99
#